data_AF-A0A6A5R287-F1
#
_entry.id   AF-A0A6A5R287-F1
#
_cell.length_a   1.000
_cell.length_b   1.000
_cell.length_c   1.000
_cell.angle_alpha   90.00
_cell.angle_beta   90.00
_cell.angle_gamma   90.00
#
_symmetry.space_group_name_H-M   'P 1'
#
loop_
_entity.id
_entity.type
_entity.pdbx_description
1 polymer ?
#
loop_
_entity_poly.entity_id
_entity_poly.type
_entity_poly.pdbx_seq_one_letter_code
_entity_poly.pdbx_strand_id
1 'polypeptide(L)'
;MAVSLETPPRITIPRPKARLLKGLARHASAPTRSHLTAGISKPAVVFRLRFERDDWRNTARIQEKQLLASQRDLRARGDTIADLENENAALHAAARDGDVSMNNTIFARYQDAMTKHDKLVDQLNEKDRTIARLKKSDRAKGKVWQRNLRLKTTLQRYASKATSSPANTDANTESSLLEALALAAERIEELESTGAVLLEALGQQNGSCGSEDEEEDSEARLLEAEVVFRGVMEDETFQEQKEMWKEMLNE
;
A
#
# COMPACT_ATOMS: atom_id res chain seq x y z
N MET A 1 12.77 25.34 1.32
CA MET A 1 11.41 25.49 0.73
C MET A 1 10.54 26.10 1.80
N ALA A 2 10.21 27.39 1.67
CA ALA A 2 9.44 28.13 2.65
C ALA A 2 7.95 27.88 2.41
N VAL A 3 7.27 27.31 3.40
CA VAL A 3 5.81 27.10 3.41
C VAL A 3 5.18 28.41 3.86
N SER A 4 4.61 29.17 2.93
CA SER A 4 3.78 30.34 3.24
C SER A 4 2.46 29.86 3.82
N LEU A 5 2.26 30.11 5.11
CA LEU A 5 1.00 29.90 5.79
C LEU A 5 -0.04 30.90 5.30
N GLU A 6 -1.22 30.35 4.99
CA GLU A 6 -2.41 31.00 4.47
C GLU A 6 -2.83 32.22 5.28
N THR A 7 -3.08 33.32 4.56
CA THR A 7 -3.90 34.41 5.09
C THR A 7 -5.35 34.14 4.67
N PRO A 8 -6.30 33.90 5.59
CA PRO A 8 -7.68 33.64 5.18
C PRO A 8 -8.29 34.91 4.54
N PRO A 9 -9.16 34.76 3.53
CA PRO A 9 -9.84 35.90 2.94
C PRO A 9 -10.69 36.59 4.01
N ARG A 10 -10.47 37.89 4.15
CA ARG A 10 -11.21 38.76 5.08
C ARG A 10 -12.68 38.75 4.66
N ILE A 11 -13.50 37.95 5.34
CA ILE A 11 -14.95 37.92 5.16
C ILE A 11 -15.50 39.27 5.64
N THR A 12 -15.70 40.20 4.71
CA THR A 12 -16.47 41.42 4.96
C THR A 12 -17.94 41.04 5.02
N ILE A 13 -18.44 40.88 6.24
CA ILE A 13 -19.86 40.70 6.55
C ILE A 13 -20.64 41.83 5.86
N PRO A 14 -21.60 41.54 4.95
CA PRO A 14 -22.45 42.57 4.39
C PRO A 14 -23.36 43.07 5.51
N ARG A 15 -23.13 44.29 6.01
CA ARG A 15 -24.04 44.95 6.97
C ARG A 15 -25.40 45.19 6.30
N PRO A 16 -26.50 44.51 6.66
CA PRO A 16 -27.81 44.80 6.11
C PRO A 16 -28.66 45.37 7.23
N LYS A 17 -28.58 46.68 7.51
CA LYS A 17 -29.50 47.35 8.45
C LYS A 17 -29.50 48.89 8.38
N ALA A 18 -28.51 49.52 7.76
CA ALA A 18 -28.43 50.99 7.73
C ALA A 18 -29.31 51.67 6.65
N ARG A 19 -29.85 50.92 5.67
CA ARG A 19 -30.65 51.50 4.58
C ARG A 19 -32.17 51.35 4.73
N LEU A 20 -32.65 50.42 5.55
CA LEU A 20 -34.09 50.26 5.82
C LEU A 20 -34.67 51.40 6.69
N LEU A 21 -33.82 52.15 7.40
CA LEU A 21 -34.26 53.25 8.27
C LEU A 21 -34.24 54.64 7.61
N LYS A 22 -33.69 54.78 6.39
CA LYS A 22 -33.72 56.06 5.67
C LYS A 22 -35.09 56.42 5.09
N GLY A 23 -35.99 55.43 4.97
CA GLY A 23 -37.37 55.64 4.50
C GLY A 23 -38.39 55.90 5.62
N LEU A 24 -38.12 55.47 6.85
CA LEU A 24 -39.11 55.50 7.94
C LEU A 24 -39.17 56.85 8.70
N ALA A 25 -38.21 57.74 8.47
CA ALA A 25 -38.10 59.02 9.20
C ALA A 25 -38.97 60.17 8.63
N ARG A 26 -39.83 59.94 7.64
CA ARG A 26 -40.54 61.03 6.91
C ARG A 26 -42.06 61.08 7.12
N HIS A 27 -42.60 60.42 8.15
CA HIS A 27 -44.05 60.49 8.45
C HIS A 27 -44.40 61.14 9.80
N ALA A 28 -43.42 61.67 10.55
CA ALA A 28 -43.64 62.29 11.86
C ALA A 28 -43.65 63.83 11.83
N SER A 29 -44.12 64.44 10.74
CA SER A 29 -44.42 65.87 10.69
C SER A 29 -45.88 66.06 10.31
N ALA A 30 -46.76 65.83 11.29
CA ALA A 30 -48.08 66.43 11.27
C ALA A 30 -47.90 67.97 11.19
N PRO A 31 -48.66 68.69 10.34
CA PRO A 31 -48.58 70.14 10.34
C PRO A 31 -48.99 70.68 11.71
N THR A 32 -48.04 71.29 12.43
CA THR A 32 -48.35 72.09 13.60
C THR A 32 -49.20 73.27 13.13
N ARG A 33 -50.50 73.19 13.38
CA ARG A 33 -51.46 74.26 13.11
C ARG A 33 -51.01 75.52 13.84
N SER A 34 -50.53 76.52 13.10
CA SER A 34 -50.40 77.87 13.64
C SER A 34 -51.77 78.52 13.71
N HIS A 35 -52.08 78.99 14.92
CA HIS A 35 -53.23 79.80 15.28
C HIS A 35 -53.33 81.03 14.36
N LEU A 36 -54.23 81.04 13.39
CA LEU A 36 -54.63 82.23 12.63
C LEU A 36 -56.14 82.27 12.48
N THR A 37 -56.81 82.69 13.55
CA THR A 37 -58.24 83.03 13.53
C THR A 37 -58.42 84.49 13.90
N ALA A 38 -58.25 85.37 12.90
CA ALA A 38 -58.89 86.67 12.84
C ALA A 38 -58.88 87.15 11.37
N GLY A 39 -60.03 87.11 10.70
CA GLY A 39 -60.25 87.84 9.43
C GLY A 39 -59.99 87.12 8.10
N ILE A 40 -60.02 85.78 8.01
CA ILE A 40 -59.89 85.09 6.72
C ILE A 40 -61.27 84.96 6.06
N SER A 41 -61.47 85.58 4.89
CA SER A 41 -62.71 85.45 4.12
C SER A 41 -62.93 83.97 3.71
N LYS A 42 -64.19 83.49 3.74
CA LYS A 42 -64.57 82.13 3.29
C LYS A 42 -63.87 81.67 1.98
N PRO A 43 -63.74 82.50 0.92
CA PRO A 43 -63.05 82.08 -0.29
C PRO A 43 -61.54 81.79 -0.10
N ALA A 44 -60.85 82.49 0.80
CA ALA A 44 -59.44 82.24 1.08
C ALA A 44 -59.20 80.91 1.80
N VAL A 45 -60.13 80.47 2.65
CA VAL A 45 -60.08 79.14 3.28
C VAL A 45 -60.32 78.04 2.23
N VAL A 46 -61.32 78.21 1.36
CA VAL A 46 -61.63 77.23 0.30
C VAL A 46 -60.47 77.08 -0.68
N PHE A 47 -59.82 78.19 -1.07
CA PHE A 47 -58.64 78.14 -1.94
C PHE A 47 -57.50 77.35 -1.30
N ARG A 48 -57.19 77.61 -0.03
CA ARG A 48 -56.13 76.90 0.72
C ARG A 48 -56.40 75.40 0.80
N LEU A 49 -57.62 75.00 1.16
CA LEU A 49 -57.98 73.58 1.26
C LEU A 49 -57.89 72.86 -0.09
N ARG A 50 -58.23 73.54 -1.20
CA ARG A 50 -58.07 72.98 -2.56
C ARG A 50 -56.60 72.80 -2.91
N PHE A 51 -55.78 73.81 -2.62
CA PHE A 51 -54.33 73.75 -2.84
C PHE A 51 -53.69 72.61 -2.04
N GLU A 52 -53.96 72.53 -0.73
CA GLU A 52 -53.46 71.45 0.13
C GLU A 52 -53.92 70.08 -0.37
N ARG A 53 -55.20 69.92 -0.73
CA ARG A 53 -55.71 68.67 -1.30
C ARG A 53 -54.95 68.25 -2.57
N ASP A 54 -54.70 69.19 -3.47
CA ASP A 54 -54.03 68.91 -4.73
C ASP A 54 -52.53 68.62 -4.52
N ASP A 55 -51.90 69.26 -3.54
CA ASP A 55 -50.54 68.94 -3.08
C ASP A 55 -50.46 67.51 -2.52
N TRP A 56 -51.34 67.14 -1.58
CA TRP A 56 -51.43 65.78 -1.04
C TRP A 56 -51.65 64.72 -2.13
N ARG A 57 -52.50 65.02 -3.12
CA ARG A 57 -52.73 64.12 -4.27
C ARG A 57 -51.48 63.96 -5.12
N ASN A 58 -50.73 65.04 -5.33
CA ASN A 58 -49.48 64.97 -6.08
C ASN A 58 -48.42 64.17 -5.32
N THR A 59 -48.25 64.43 -4.02
CA THR A 59 -47.34 63.67 -3.16
C THR A 59 -47.69 62.17 -3.14
N ALA A 60 -48.98 61.83 -2.98
CA ALA A 60 -49.43 60.44 -2.97
C ALA A 60 -49.12 59.72 -4.29
N ARG A 61 -49.36 60.36 -5.44
CA ARG A 61 -49.02 59.81 -6.76
C ARG A 61 -47.52 59.61 -6.94
N ILE A 62 -46.69 60.53 -6.43
CA ILE A 62 -45.23 60.39 -6.50
C ILE A 62 -44.77 59.20 -5.65
N GLN A 63 -45.30 59.07 -4.43
CA GLN A 63 -44.99 57.96 -3.53
C GLN A 63 -45.42 56.62 -4.11
N GLU A 64 -46.61 56.55 -4.71
CA GLU A 64 -47.10 55.34 -5.39
C GLU A 64 -46.16 54.90 -6.51
N LYS A 65 -45.73 55.83 -7.37
CA LYS A 65 -44.75 55.54 -8.43
C LYS A 65 -43.42 55.04 -7.88
N GLN A 66 -42.93 55.64 -6.80
CA GLN A 66 -41.69 55.22 -6.13
C GLN A 66 -41.82 53.82 -5.52
N LEU A 67 -42.95 53.52 -4.87
CA LEU A 67 -43.24 52.19 -4.31
C LEU A 67 -43.26 51.13 -5.42
N LEU A 68 -43.97 51.39 -6.52
CA LEU A 68 -44.01 50.48 -7.66
C LEU A 68 -42.62 50.26 -8.28
N ALA A 69 -41.80 51.32 -8.40
CA ALA A 69 -40.43 51.19 -8.86
C ALA A 69 -39.59 50.30 -7.91
N SER A 70 -39.65 50.57 -6.61
CA SER A 70 -38.93 49.77 -5.61
C SER A 70 -39.38 48.31 -5.56
N GLN A 71 -40.67 48.04 -5.80
CA GLN A 71 -41.21 46.69 -5.87
C GLN A 71 -40.67 45.93 -7.09
N ARG A 72 -40.58 46.59 -8.25
CA ARG A 72 -39.96 45.99 -9.45
C ARG A 72 -38.48 45.71 -9.22
N ASP A 73 -37.75 46.65 -8.62
CA ASP A 73 -36.33 46.46 -8.30
C ASP A 73 -36.11 45.31 -7.32
N LEU A 74 -36.96 45.17 -6.30
CA LEU A 74 -36.89 44.06 -5.35
C LEU A 74 -37.16 42.71 -6.01
N ARG A 75 -38.13 42.64 -6.95
CA ARG A 75 -38.39 41.42 -7.72
C ARG A 75 -37.20 41.05 -8.58
N ALA A 76 -36.67 41.99 -9.36
CA ALA A 76 -35.49 41.76 -10.19
C ALA A 76 -34.29 41.29 -9.36
N ARG A 77 -34.09 41.85 -8.16
CA ARG A 77 -33.06 41.38 -7.22
C ARG A 77 -33.34 39.97 -6.71
N GLY A 78 -34.59 39.65 -6.41
CA GLY A 78 -35.00 38.29 -6.03
C GLY A 78 -34.65 37.27 -7.10
N ASP A 79 -34.94 37.59 -8.37
CA ASP A 79 -34.62 36.74 -9.51
C ASP A 79 -33.10 36.55 -9.62
N THR A 80 -32.31 37.62 -9.53
CA THR A 80 -30.84 37.49 -9.56
C THR A 80 -30.26 36.69 -8.40
N ILE A 81 -30.88 36.74 -7.21
CA ILE A 81 -30.43 35.94 -6.07
C ILE A 81 -30.72 34.47 -6.33
N ALA A 82 -31.91 34.13 -6.85
CA ALA A 82 -32.26 32.76 -7.18
C ALA A 82 -31.31 32.18 -8.25
N ASP A 83 -30.96 32.96 -9.28
CA ASP A 83 -30.01 32.54 -10.31
C ASP A 83 -28.62 32.25 -9.71
N LEU A 84 -28.12 33.14 -8.84
CA LEU A 84 -26.83 32.95 -8.16
C LEU A 84 -26.85 31.76 -7.19
N GLU A 85 -27.96 31.52 -6.50
CA GLU A 85 -28.12 30.36 -5.62
C GLU A 85 -28.07 29.05 -6.42
N ASN A 86 -28.72 29.02 -7.59
CA ASN A 86 -28.68 27.87 -8.50
C ASN A 86 -27.26 27.63 -9.06
N GLU A 87 -26.58 28.69 -9.50
CA GLU A 87 -25.19 28.59 -9.99
C GLU A 87 -24.26 28.09 -8.88
N ASN A 88 -24.39 28.62 -7.67
CA ASN A 88 -23.59 28.20 -6.53
C ASN A 88 -23.85 26.74 -6.14
N ALA A 89 -25.11 26.30 -6.17
CA ALA A 89 -25.46 24.89 -5.96
C ALA A 89 -24.82 23.99 -7.02
N ALA A 90 -24.84 24.40 -8.30
CA ALA A 90 -24.22 23.66 -9.40
C ALA A 90 -22.69 23.58 -9.25
N LEU A 91 -22.03 24.68 -8.88
CA LEU A 91 -20.59 24.71 -8.61
C LEU A 91 -20.21 23.78 -7.44
N HIS A 92 -20.99 23.78 -6.36
CA HIS A 92 -20.76 22.88 -5.24
C HIS A 92 -20.96 21.41 -5.60
N ALA A 93 -21.94 21.09 -6.45
CA ALA A 93 -22.15 19.73 -6.95
C ALA A 93 -20.95 19.28 -7.80
N ALA A 94 -20.54 20.11 -8.77
CA ALA A 94 -19.41 19.82 -9.65
C ALA A 94 -18.10 19.66 -8.88
N ALA A 95 -17.85 20.51 -7.87
CA ALA A 95 -16.66 20.40 -7.02
C ALA A 95 -16.66 19.08 -6.22
N ARG A 96 -17.79 18.71 -5.62
CA ARG A 96 -17.91 17.44 -4.88
C ARG A 96 -17.69 16.23 -5.78
N ASP A 97 -18.25 16.22 -6.98
CA ASP A 97 -18.07 15.12 -7.92
C ASP A 97 -16.60 14.99 -8.36
N GLY A 98 -15.94 16.12 -8.61
CA GLY A 98 -14.51 16.18 -8.90
C GLY A 98 -13.65 15.65 -7.74
N ASP A 99 -13.90 16.12 -6.52
CA ASP A 99 -13.19 15.70 -5.31
C ASP A 99 -13.38 14.21 -5.01
N VAL A 100 -14.61 13.70 -5.15
CA VAL A 100 -14.93 12.28 -4.96
C VAL A 100 -14.21 11.42 -6.00
N SER A 101 -14.24 11.82 -7.27
CA SER A 101 -13.53 11.11 -8.34
C SER A 101 -12.02 11.08 -8.08
N MET A 102 -11.42 12.23 -7.76
CA MET A 102 -10.00 12.32 -7.46
C MET A 102 -9.63 11.46 -6.25
N ASN A 103 -10.40 11.52 -5.16
CA ASN A 103 -10.18 10.70 -3.98
C ASN A 103 -10.27 9.20 -4.29
N ASN A 104 -11.23 8.77 -5.10
CA ASN A 104 -11.34 7.39 -5.55
C ASN A 104 -10.11 6.96 -6.35
N THR A 105 -9.58 7.80 -7.24
CA THR A 105 -8.36 7.48 -8.00
C THR A 105 -7.13 7.37 -7.10
N ILE A 106 -7.00 8.25 -6.10
CA ILE A 106 -5.89 8.21 -5.14
C ILE A 106 -5.99 6.95 -4.28
N PHE A 107 -7.18 6.63 -3.80
CA PHE A 107 -7.43 5.43 -3.01
C PHE A 107 -7.12 4.15 -3.78
N ALA A 108 -7.53 4.07 -5.05
CA ALA A 108 -7.19 2.93 -5.91
C ALA A 108 -5.68 2.77 -6.11
N ARG A 109 -4.96 3.88 -6.34
CA ARG A 109 -3.49 3.86 -6.45
C ARG A 109 -2.82 3.43 -5.15
N TYR A 110 -3.33 3.88 -4.01
CA TYR A 110 -2.84 3.47 -2.70
C TYR A 110 -3.04 1.97 -2.47
N GLN A 111 -4.22 1.44 -2.79
CA GLN A 111 -4.48 0.00 -2.72
C GLN A 111 -3.54 -0.80 -3.61
N ASP A 112 -3.34 -0.39 -4.87
CA ASP A 112 -2.39 -1.04 -5.78
C ASP A 112 -0.96 -1.02 -5.20
N ALA A 113 -0.51 0.11 -4.65
CA ALA A 113 0.79 0.19 -3.98
C ALA A 113 0.91 -0.75 -2.77
N MET A 114 -0.14 -0.86 -1.95
CA MET A 114 -0.16 -1.79 -0.81
C MET A 114 -0.09 -3.25 -1.29
N THR A 115 -0.88 -3.64 -2.29
CA THR A 115 -0.82 -5.01 -2.83
C THR A 115 0.55 -5.35 -3.42
N LYS A 116 1.23 -4.39 -4.06
CA LYS A 116 2.60 -4.55 -4.56
C LYS A 116 3.59 -4.68 -3.41
N HIS A 117 3.44 -3.88 -2.37
CA HIS A 117 4.27 -3.97 -1.17
C HIS A 117 4.15 -5.36 -0.52
N ASP A 118 2.93 -5.86 -0.32
CA ASP A 118 2.71 -7.17 0.30
C ASP A 118 3.32 -8.30 -0.54
N LYS A 119 3.15 -8.25 -1.87
CA LYS A 119 3.83 -9.18 -2.80
C LYS A 119 5.35 -9.14 -2.69
N LEU A 120 5.94 -7.95 -2.56
CA LEU A 120 7.39 -7.81 -2.39
C LEU A 120 7.86 -8.35 -1.04
N VAL A 121 7.06 -8.18 0.02
CA VAL A 121 7.34 -8.76 1.34
C VAL A 121 7.31 -10.29 1.26
N ASP A 122 6.32 -10.88 0.60
CA ASP A 122 6.23 -12.33 0.40
C ASP A 122 7.43 -12.86 -0.39
N GLN A 123 7.81 -12.17 -1.48
CA GLN A 123 9.00 -12.52 -2.26
C GLN A 123 10.28 -12.42 -1.44
N LEU A 124 10.43 -11.38 -0.61
CA LEU A 124 11.59 -11.23 0.26
C LEU A 124 11.69 -12.38 1.26
N ASN A 125 10.58 -12.70 1.93
CA ASN A 125 10.51 -13.81 2.89
C ASN A 125 10.88 -15.15 2.22
N GLU A 126 10.43 -15.39 0.99
CA GLU A 126 10.79 -16.60 0.26
C GLU A 126 12.28 -16.64 -0.12
N LYS A 127 12.85 -15.50 -0.53
CA LYS A 127 14.29 -15.40 -0.77
C LYS A 127 15.10 -15.62 0.51
N ASP A 128 14.66 -15.14 1.67
CA ASP A 128 15.32 -15.41 2.93
C ASP A 128 15.27 -16.89 3.33
N ARG A 129 14.13 -17.57 3.10
CA ARG A 129 14.02 -19.03 3.30
C ARG A 129 14.96 -19.81 2.40
N THR A 130 15.01 -19.49 1.11
CA THR A 130 15.93 -20.16 0.17
C THR A 130 17.41 -19.93 0.55
N ILE A 131 17.79 -18.71 0.95
CA ILE A 131 19.14 -18.42 1.45
C ILE A 131 19.45 -19.27 2.70
N ALA A 132 18.50 -19.42 3.62
CA ALA A 132 18.69 -20.24 4.81
C ALA A 132 18.89 -21.73 4.45
N ARG A 133 18.12 -22.26 3.48
CA ARG A 133 18.27 -23.63 2.96
C ARG A 133 19.64 -23.83 2.31
N LEU A 134 20.08 -22.91 1.44
CA LEU A 134 21.39 -22.95 0.80
C LEU A 134 22.53 -22.91 1.83
N LYS A 135 22.46 -22.02 2.81
CA LYS A 135 23.44 -21.97 3.91
C LYS A 135 23.51 -23.28 4.70
N LYS A 136 22.38 -23.97 4.90
CA LYS A 136 22.33 -25.29 5.56
C LYS A 136 23.00 -26.36 4.68
N SER A 137 22.72 -26.36 3.38
CA SER A 137 23.34 -27.25 2.39
C SER A 137 24.86 -27.05 2.30
N ASP A 138 25.34 -25.80 2.22
CA ASP A 138 26.77 -25.50 2.17
C ASP A 138 27.51 -25.95 3.43
N ARG A 139 26.89 -25.81 4.61
CA ARG A 139 27.45 -26.37 5.86
C ARG A 139 27.53 -27.89 5.82
N ALA A 140 26.54 -28.57 5.22
CA ALA A 140 26.56 -30.02 5.06
C ALA A 140 27.69 -30.44 4.12
N LYS A 141 27.82 -29.78 2.95
CA LYS A 141 28.93 -30.01 2.00
C LYS A 141 30.29 -29.82 2.65
N GLY A 142 30.47 -28.76 3.46
CA GLY A 142 31.71 -28.53 4.21
C GLY A 142 32.06 -29.65 5.19
N LYS A 143 31.07 -30.24 5.87
CA LYS A 143 31.29 -31.40 6.77
C LYS A 143 31.70 -32.65 5.99
N VAL A 144 31.07 -32.89 4.84
CA VAL A 144 31.43 -34.01 3.96
C VAL A 144 32.88 -33.84 3.48
N TRP A 145 33.25 -32.65 3.01
CA TRP A 145 34.62 -32.35 2.58
C TRP A 145 35.65 -32.61 3.69
N GLN A 146 35.37 -32.19 4.94
CA GLN A 146 36.26 -32.45 6.08
C GLN A 146 36.44 -33.94 6.37
N ARG A 147 35.36 -34.73 6.30
CA ARG A 147 35.43 -36.19 6.49
C ARG A 147 36.24 -36.85 5.37
N ASN A 148 36.01 -36.47 4.12
CA ASN A 148 36.75 -36.99 2.97
C ASN A 148 38.24 -36.63 3.04
N LEU A 149 38.58 -35.40 3.43
CA LEU A 149 39.96 -35.02 3.65
C LEU A 149 40.62 -35.91 4.72
N ARG A 150 39.92 -36.16 5.83
CA ARG A 150 40.41 -37.03 6.90
C ARG A 150 40.67 -38.46 6.40
N LEU A 151 39.71 -39.05 5.68
CA LEU A 151 39.82 -40.37 5.06
C LEU A 151 41.01 -40.44 4.08
N LYS A 152 41.20 -39.41 3.24
CA LYS A 152 42.33 -39.34 2.31
C LYS A 152 43.66 -39.33 3.07
N THR A 153 43.77 -38.55 4.14
CA THR A 153 45.02 -38.50 4.93
C THR A 153 45.32 -39.81 5.66
N THR A 154 44.29 -40.54 6.13
CA THR A 154 44.50 -41.87 6.73
C THR A 154 44.93 -42.87 5.67
N LEU A 155 44.23 -42.95 4.53
CA LEU A 155 44.61 -43.85 3.42
C LEU A 155 46.03 -43.58 2.88
N GLN A 156 46.42 -42.32 2.68
CA GLN A 156 47.75 -41.97 2.19
C GLN A 156 48.86 -42.36 3.18
N ARG A 157 48.58 -42.28 4.49
CA ARG A 157 49.47 -42.77 5.55
C ARG A 157 49.67 -44.29 5.45
N TYR A 158 48.66 -45.04 5.01
CA TYR A 158 48.77 -46.49 4.74
C TYR A 158 49.57 -46.80 3.48
N ALA A 159 49.25 -46.16 2.35
CA ALA A 159 49.95 -46.38 1.10
C ALA A 159 51.47 -46.12 1.22
N SER A 160 51.85 -45.11 2.01
CA SER A 160 53.25 -44.75 2.29
C SER A 160 53.96 -45.74 3.25
N LYS A 161 53.20 -46.43 4.11
CA LYS A 161 53.72 -47.43 5.06
C LYS A 161 53.83 -48.82 4.41
N ALA A 162 52.94 -49.17 3.50
CA ALA A 162 52.97 -50.41 2.72
C ALA A 162 54.16 -50.45 1.73
N THR A 163 54.60 -49.30 1.22
CA THR A 163 55.71 -49.17 0.27
C THR A 163 57.10 -49.14 0.93
N SER A 164 57.19 -49.00 2.27
CA SER A 164 58.47 -48.78 2.97
C SER A 164 59.06 -49.99 3.71
N SER A 165 58.34 -51.12 3.88
CA SER A 165 58.96 -52.41 4.25
C SER A 165 57.94 -53.56 4.22
N PRO A 166 58.13 -54.63 3.43
CA PRO A 166 57.24 -55.80 3.43
C PRO A 166 57.49 -56.77 4.61
N ALA A 167 58.34 -56.43 5.58
CA ALA A 167 58.89 -57.39 6.55
C ALA A 167 58.33 -57.32 7.99
N ASN A 168 57.37 -56.44 8.30
CA ASN A 168 56.66 -56.49 9.58
C ASN A 168 55.21 -56.00 9.42
N THR A 169 54.27 -56.94 9.38
CA THR A 169 52.85 -56.67 9.64
C THR A 169 52.67 -56.41 11.14
N ASP A 170 52.95 -55.17 11.55
CA ASP A 170 52.62 -54.70 12.90
C ASP A 170 51.10 -54.66 13.08
N ALA A 171 50.59 -54.93 14.29
CA ALA A 171 49.16 -54.81 14.66
C ALA A 171 48.51 -53.45 14.28
N ASN A 172 49.31 -52.44 13.96
CA ASN A 172 48.87 -51.13 13.46
C ASN A 172 48.47 -51.13 11.96
N THR A 173 48.88 -52.10 11.14
CA THR A 173 48.41 -52.23 9.75
C THR A 173 47.02 -52.87 9.71
N GLU A 174 46.82 -53.91 10.53
CA GLU A 174 45.53 -54.56 10.71
C GLU A 174 44.49 -53.62 11.32
N SER A 175 44.85 -52.86 12.38
CA SER A 175 43.89 -51.95 13.03
C SER A 175 43.34 -50.87 12.11
N SER A 176 44.06 -50.54 11.03
CA SER A 176 43.65 -49.49 10.13
C SER A 176 43.19 -49.94 8.76
N LEU A 177 43.50 -51.18 8.36
CA LEU A 177 42.64 -51.87 7.41
C LEU A 177 41.24 -52.03 8.00
N LEU A 178 41.13 -52.35 9.30
CA LEU A 178 39.86 -52.37 10.02
C LEU A 178 39.22 -50.97 10.12
N GLU A 179 40.01 -49.92 10.35
CA GLU A 179 39.50 -48.53 10.32
C GLU A 179 39.04 -48.11 8.92
N ALA A 180 39.77 -48.47 7.85
CA ALA A 180 39.37 -48.21 6.48
C ALA A 180 38.10 -48.99 6.10
N LEU A 181 37.97 -50.23 6.56
CA LEU A 181 36.79 -51.07 6.36
C LEU A 181 35.59 -50.51 7.14
N ALA A 182 35.79 -50.04 8.36
CA ALA A 182 34.75 -49.35 9.13
C ALA A 182 34.28 -48.06 8.44
N LEU A 183 35.21 -47.24 7.93
CA LEU A 183 34.88 -46.03 7.18
C LEU A 183 34.17 -46.33 5.86
N ALA A 184 34.55 -47.41 5.18
CA ALA A 184 33.84 -47.89 3.98
C ALA A 184 32.43 -48.38 4.32
N ALA A 185 32.25 -49.08 5.44
CA ALA A 185 30.94 -49.54 5.91
C ALA A 185 30.04 -48.35 6.29
N GLU A 186 30.55 -47.35 7.03
CA GLU A 186 29.82 -46.11 7.34
C GLU A 186 29.38 -45.38 6.06
N ARG A 187 30.24 -45.38 5.02
CA ARG A 187 29.91 -44.75 3.75
C ARG A 187 28.85 -45.51 2.95
N ILE A 188 28.89 -46.84 2.97
CA ILE A 188 27.85 -47.68 2.37
C ILE A 188 26.51 -47.43 3.07
N GLU A 189 26.50 -47.37 4.41
CA GLU A 189 25.29 -47.05 5.18
C GLU A 189 24.76 -45.63 4.88
N GLU A 190 25.63 -44.65 4.65
CA GLU A 190 25.23 -43.30 4.22
C GLU A 190 24.61 -43.29 2.81
N LEU A 191 25.16 -44.06 1.88
CA LEU A 191 24.58 -44.25 0.53
C LEU A 191 23.24 -44.98 0.59
N GLU A 192 23.13 -46.02 1.40
CA GLU A 192 21.90 -46.80 1.57
C GLU A 192 20.80 -45.98 2.24
N SER A 193 21.14 -45.20 3.27
CA SER A 193 20.17 -44.34 3.97
C SER A 193 19.70 -43.17 3.10
N THR A 194 20.61 -42.47 2.41
CA THR A 194 20.23 -41.39 1.48
C THR A 194 19.48 -41.92 0.26
N GLY A 195 19.85 -43.09 -0.25
CA GLY A 195 19.12 -43.80 -1.32
C GLY A 195 17.73 -44.25 -0.88
N ALA A 196 17.56 -44.72 0.37
CA ALA A 196 16.26 -45.09 0.92
C ALA A 196 15.31 -43.89 1.01
N VAL A 197 15.81 -42.72 1.45
CA VAL A 197 15.02 -41.47 1.50
C VAL A 197 14.59 -41.03 0.09
N LEU A 198 15.46 -41.15 -0.91
CA LEU A 198 15.10 -40.86 -2.30
C LEU A 198 14.04 -41.83 -2.84
N LEU A 199 14.17 -43.13 -2.56
CA LEU A 199 13.19 -44.14 -2.95
C LEU A 199 11.83 -43.93 -2.25
N GLU A 200 11.83 -43.51 -0.98
CA GLU A 200 10.62 -43.17 -0.25
C GLU A 200 9.92 -41.94 -0.85
N ALA A 201 10.68 -40.88 -1.17
CA ALA A 201 10.15 -39.69 -1.83
C ALA A 201 9.54 -40.00 -3.22
N LEU A 202 10.20 -40.86 -4.01
CA LEU A 202 9.68 -41.36 -5.30
C LEU A 202 8.41 -42.22 -5.12
N GLY A 203 8.34 -43.02 -4.06
CA GLY A 203 7.16 -43.82 -3.73
C GLY A 203 5.95 -42.97 -3.32
N GLN A 204 6.17 -41.88 -2.59
CA GLN A 204 5.14 -40.94 -2.18
C GLN A 204 4.60 -40.13 -3.37
N GLN A 205 5.47 -39.74 -4.32
CA GLN A 205 5.07 -39.05 -5.55
C GLN A 205 4.13 -39.91 -6.43
N ASN A 206 4.38 -41.21 -6.52
CA ASN A 206 3.53 -42.14 -7.30
C ASN A 206 2.22 -42.54 -6.58
N GLY A 207 2.13 -42.31 -5.26
CA GLY A 207 0.95 -42.64 -4.44
C GLY A 207 0.00 -41.47 -4.17
N SER A 208 0.45 -40.23 -4.40
CA SER A 208 -0.35 -39.02 -4.20
C SER A 208 -1.31 -38.82 -5.36
N CYS A 209 -2.55 -39.29 -5.20
CA CYS A 209 -3.64 -39.03 -6.13
C CYS A 209 -4.61 -38.04 -5.49
N GLY A 210 -4.45 -36.74 -5.82
CA GLY A 210 -5.56 -35.79 -5.79
C GLY A 210 -5.54 -34.66 -4.74
N SER A 211 -4.42 -33.98 -4.53
CA SER A 211 -4.41 -32.69 -3.79
C SER A 211 -3.34 -31.75 -4.35
N GLU A 212 -3.75 -30.69 -5.06
CA GLU A 212 -2.87 -29.68 -5.68
C GLU A 212 -1.94 -28.98 -4.64
N ASP A 213 -2.33 -28.93 -3.36
CA ASP A 213 -1.52 -28.35 -2.27
C ASP A 213 -0.45 -29.32 -1.72
N GLU A 214 -0.56 -30.63 -1.97
CA GLU A 214 0.46 -31.62 -1.55
C GLU A 214 1.51 -31.88 -2.64
N GLU A 215 1.25 -31.48 -3.89
CA GLU A 215 2.15 -31.68 -5.03
C GLU A 215 3.41 -30.81 -4.95
N GLU A 216 3.29 -29.52 -4.57
CA GLU A 216 4.45 -28.62 -4.45
C GLU A 216 5.40 -29.05 -3.31
N ASP A 217 4.87 -29.47 -2.15
CA ASP A 217 5.70 -29.90 -1.02
C ASP A 217 6.34 -31.28 -1.29
N SER A 218 5.68 -32.16 -2.05
CA SER A 218 6.25 -33.46 -2.43
C SER A 218 7.30 -33.34 -3.55
N GLU A 219 7.12 -32.43 -4.52
CA GLU A 219 8.14 -32.11 -5.53
C GLU A 219 9.39 -31.48 -4.89
N ALA A 220 9.22 -30.56 -3.94
CA ALA A 220 10.33 -29.95 -3.21
C ALA A 220 11.13 -30.98 -2.40
N ARG A 221 10.45 -31.93 -1.73
CA ARG A 221 11.10 -33.02 -0.98
C ARG A 221 11.85 -33.98 -1.88
N LEU A 222 11.30 -34.31 -3.05
CA LEU A 222 11.95 -35.17 -4.03
C LEU A 222 13.21 -34.53 -4.61
N LEU A 223 13.15 -33.24 -4.96
CA LEU A 223 14.34 -32.50 -5.41
C LEU A 223 15.41 -32.40 -4.32
N GLU A 224 15.01 -32.19 -3.05
CA GLU A 224 15.96 -32.18 -1.93
C GLU A 224 16.63 -33.56 -1.77
N ALA A 225 15.86 -34.65 -1.82
CA ALA A 225 16.39 -36.01 -1.73
C ALA A 225 17.33 -36.36 -2.90
N GLU A 226 16.98 -35.95 -4.14
CA GLU A 226 17.82 -36.19 -5.32
C GLU A 226 19.14 -35.43 -5.24
N VAL A 227 19.10 -34.15 -4.82
CA VAL A 227 20.32 -33.33 -4.68
C VAL A 227 21.25 -33.90 -3.60
N VAL A 228 20.69 -34.41 -2.50
CA VAL A 228 21.49 -35.06 -1.44
C VAL A 228 22.12 -36.36 -1.97
N PHE A 229 21.35 -37.20 -2.65
CA PHE A 229 21.86 -38.46 -3.19
C PHE A 229 22.91 -38.25 -4.30
N ARG A 230 22.69 -37.32 -5.23
CA ARG A 230 23.70 -36.93 -6.24
C ARG A 230 24.96 -36.35 -5.62
N GLY A 231 24.83 -35.50 -4.59
CA GLY A 231 25.99 -34.93 -3.91
C GLY A 231 26.89 -35.99 -3.27
N VAL A 232 26.33 -37.15 -2.94
CA VAL A 232 27.06 -38.32 -2.42
C VAL A 232 27.67 -39.15 -3.56
N MET A 233 26.98 -39.28 -4.69
CA MET A 233 27.37 -40.10 -5.86
C MET A 233 28.33 -39.42 -6.84
N GLU A 234 28.15 -38.13 -7.11
CA GLU A 234 28.92 -37.32 -8.07
C GLU A 234 30.12 -36.64 -7.41
N ASP A 235 30.44 -37.01 -6.17
CA ASP A 235 31.66 -36.56 -5.51
C ASP A 235 32.88 -37.10 -6.28
N GLU A 236 33.66 -36.19 -6.88
CA GLU A 236 34.87 -36.52 -7.64
C GLU A 236 35.80 -37.46 -6.85
N THR A 237 35.82 -37.32 -5.52
CA THR A 237 36.65 -38.15 -4.64
C THR A 237 36.10 -39.57 -4.47
N PHE A 238 34.78 -39.75 -4.54
CA PHE A 238 34.14 -41.07 -4.55
C PHE A 238 34.39 -41.78 -5.89
N GLN A 239 34.34 -41.03 -7.00
CA GLN A 239 34.72 -41.53 -8.32
C GLN A 239 36.17 -42.04 -8.32
N GLU A 240 37.10 -41.26 -7.79
CA GLU A 240 38.52 -41.62 -7.66
C GLU A 240 38.74 -42.84 -6.76
N GLN A 241 38.05 -42.93 -5.61
CA GLN A 241 38.15 -44.10 -4.71
C GLN A 241 37.61 -45.37 -5.35
N LYS A 242 36.49 -45.27 -6.07
CA LYS A 242 35.89 -46.41 -6.78
C LYS A 242 36.81 -46.93 -7.88
N GLU A 243 37.48 -46.05 -8.62
CA GLU A 243 38.48 -46.45 -9.62
C GLU A 243 39.72 -47.05 -8.95
N MET A 244 40.22 -46.48 -7.85
CA MET A 244 41.33 -47.04 -7.07
C MET A 244 40.99 -48.43 -6.48
N TRP A 245 39.76 -48.64 -6.01
CA TRP A 245 39.29 -49.95 -5.55
C TRP A 245 39.17 -50.96 -6.67
N LYS A 246 38.72 -50.54 -7.86
CA LYS A 246 38.71 -51.39 -9.06
C LYS A 246 40.12 -51.80 -9.47
N GLU A 247 41.10 -50.88 -9.41
CA GLU A 247 42.49 -51.20 -9.71
C GLU A 247 43.03 -52.25 -8.73
N MET A 248 42.80 -52.08 -7.42
CA MET A 248 43.24 -53.06 -6.40
C MET A 248 42.55 -54.44 -6.48
N LEU A 249 41.37 -54.54 -7.10
CA LEU A 249 40.62 -55.80 -7.29
C LEU A 249 40.96 -56.53 -8.60
N ASN A 250 41.56 -55.84 -9.56
CA ASN A 250 41.94 -56.37 -10.87
C ASN A 250 43.43 -56.77 -10.96
N GLU A 251 44.19 -56.62 -9.87
CA GLU A 251 45.53 -57.18 -9.65
C GLU A 251 45.46 -58.49 -8.86
#